data_AF-A0A8H3FLX9-F1
#
_entry.id   AF-A0A8H3FLX9-F1
#
_cell.length_a   1.000
_cell.length_b   1.000
_cell.length_c   1.000
_cell.angle_alpha   90.00
_cell.angle_beta   90.00
_cell.angle_gamma   90.00
#
_symmetry.space_group_name_H-M   'P 1'
#
loop_
_entity.id
_entity.type
_entity.pdbx_description
1 polymer ?
#
loop_
_entity_poly.entity_id
_entity_poly.type
_entity_poly.pdbx_seq_one_letter_code
_entity_poly.pdbx_strand_id
1 'polypeptide(L)'
;MLASCAGFTATAGQTAYAASNTFLDAFVSYRKDLGLAACAIDIGLVGNVGYMIENIEREAEISAAVHDRLTEDELLALVKAAITGEFAGNDDQQSLTGFRLCPNKPLPVWASDPKFSHVLATLQSSTVTGAGDNKGIAVQQRLKQADSLEQVVGLVCNALVLKISNLLTIAEENVDRKKPVVAYGLDSLVAVELRNWITLDLEANVSLMELMNSPSIEKLAGKIATKSRLVDQSLSREENVKGDGN
;
A
#
# COMPACT_ATOMS: atom_id res chain seq x y z
N MET A 1 21.37 -18.76 8.52
CA MET A 1 20.22 -19.08 9.39
C MET A 1 18.98 -18.70 8.63
N LEU A 2 17.96 -19.55 8.64
CA LEU A 2 16.67 -19.26 8.00
C LEU A 2 15.76 -18.67 9.07
N ALA A 3 15.51 -17.38 8.98
CA ALA A 3 14.61 -16.60 9.82
C ALA A 3 13.38 -16.19 9.00
N SER A 4 12.59 -15.25 9.51
CA SER A 4 11.36 -14.80 8.86
C SER A 4 11.14 -13.31 9.08
N CYS A 5 10.64 -12.66 8.03
CA CYS A 5 10.22 -11.26 8.09
C CYS A 5 9.18 -10.96 9.18
N ALA A 6 8.50 -11.99 9.71
CA ALA A 6 7.56 -11.88 10.83
C ALA A 6 8.19 -11.28 12.10
N GLY A 7 9.51 -11.37 12.28
CA GLY A 7 10.26 -10.68 13.33
C GLY A 7 10.15 -9.15 13.25
N PHE A 8 9.87 -8.61 12.06
CA PHE A 8 9.84 -7.17 11.78
C PHE A 8 8.43 -6.64 11.54
N THR A 9 7.54 -7.45 10.96
CA THR A 9 6.20 -7.01 10.54
C THR A 9 5.12 -7.14 11.63
N ALA A 10 5.45 -7.69 12.79
CA ALA A 10 4.57 -7.83 13.95
C ALA A 10 3.17 -8.40 13.59
N THR A 11 3.13 -9.67 13.20
CA THR A 11 1.87 -10.35 12.87
C THR A 11 1.13 -10.79 14.14
N ALA A 12 -0.14 -10.41 14.28
CA ALA A 12 -0.98 -10.82 15.40
C ALA A 12 -1.07 -12.36 15.49
N GLY A 13 -0.93 -12.91 16.70
CA GLY A 13 -0.93 -14.35 16.93
C GLY A 13 0.38 -15.08 16.63
N GLN A 14 1.45 -14.37 16.20
CA GLN A 14 2.76 -14.95 15.89
C GLN A 14 3.88 -14.44 16.82
N THR A 15 3.57 -13.95 18.02
CA THR A 15 4.58 -13.34 18.91
C THR A 15 5.76 -14.27 19.24
N ALA A 16 5.49 -15.54 19.56
CA ALA A 16 6.54 -16.52 19.85
C ALA A 16 7.40 -16.83 18.61
N TYR A 17 6.78 -16.88 17.44
CA TYR A 17 7.47 -17.06 16.17
C TYR A 17 8.34 -15.85 15.83
N ALA A 18 7.80 -14.64 15.93
CA ALA A 18 8.54 -13.39 15.74
C ALA A 18 9.74 -13.30 16.69
N ALA A 19 9.55 -13.57 17.98
CA ALA A 19 10.63 -13.54 18.97
C ALA A 19 11.76 -14.55 18.67
N SER A 20 11.40 -15.74 18.19
CA SER A 20 12.37 -16.76 17.79
C SER A 20 13.20 -16.32 16.57
N ASN A 21 12.57 -15.67 15.59
CA ASN A 21 13.26 -15.16 14.40
C ASN A 21 14.17 -13.98 14.76
N THR A 22 13.70 -13.03 15.56
CA THR A 22 14.54 -11.91 16.04
C THR A 22 15.73 -12.40 16.87
N PHE A 23 15.61 -13.52 17.59
CA PHE A 23 16.75 -14.16 18.25
C PHE A 23 17.79 -14.68 17.25
N LEU A 24 17.37 -15.29 16.13
CA LEU A 24 18.30 -15.77 15.10
C LEU A 24 19.09 -14.59 14.50
N ASP A 25 18.43 -13.46 14.25
CA ASP A 25 19.06 -12.25 13.74
C ASP A 25 20.12 -11.72 14.73
N ALA A 26 19.73 -11.57 16.00
CA ALA A 26 20.63 -11.13 17.06
C ALA A 26 21.81 -12.10 17.27
N PHE A 27 21.58 -13.41 17.12
CA PHE A 27 22.63 -14.40 17.25
C PHE A 27 23.62 -14.37 16.09
N VAL A 28 23.18 -14.05 14.88
CA VAL A 28 24.08 -13.81 13.73
C VAL A 28 24.96 -12.59 13.99
N SER A 29 24.40 -11.48 14.48
CA SER A 29 25.16 -10.29 14.89
C SER A 29 26.21 -10.65 15.95
N TYR A 30 25.81 -11.37 17.00
CA TYR A 30 26.74 -11.85 18.03
C TYR A 30 27.90 -12.68 17.47
N ARG A 31 27.63 -13.59 16.52
CA ARG A 31 28.68 -14.40 15.89
C ARG A 31 29.63 -13.55 15.05
N LYS A 32 29.10 -12.57 14.32
CA LYS A 32 29.89 -11.64 13.50
C LYS A 32 30.81 -10.77 14.37
N ASP A 33 30.34 -10.34 15.53
CA ASP A 33 31.16 -9.60 16.51
C ASP A 33 32.35 -10.42 17.03
N LEU A 34 32.23 -11.76 17.03
CA LEU A 34 33.32 -12.68 17.35
C LEU A 34 34.23 -12.99 16.15
N GLY A 35 34.02 -12.36 15.00
CA GLY A 35 34.74 -12.65 13.75
C GLY A 35 34.37 -14.00 13.12
N LEU A 36 33.25 -14.60 13.52
CA LEU A 36 32.79 -15.89 13.00
C LEU A 36 31.81 -15.68 11.84
N ALA A 37 31.90 -16.56 10.84
CA ALA A 37 30.93 -16.59 9.74
C ALA A 37 29.52 -16.90 10.26
N ALA A 38 28.57 -16.07 9.84
CA ALA A 38 27.14 -16.18 10.13
C ALA A 38 26.36 -15.28 9.15
N CYS A 39 25.13 -15.64 8.84
CA CYS A 39 24.21 -14.82 8.05
C CYS A 39 22.77 -15.20 8.43
N ALA A 40 21.86 -14.23 8.50
CA ALA A 40 20.42 -14.45 8.64
C ALA A 40 19.72 -14.12 7.32
N ILE A 41 18.81 -15.00 6.89
CA ILE A 41 17.91 -14.76 5.77
C ILE A 41 16.50 -14.69 6.34
N ASP A 42 15.91 -13.50 6.39
CA ASP A 42 14.54 -13.25 6.82
C ASP A 42 13.59 -13.45 5.66
N ILE A 43 13.03 -14.65 5.62
CA ILE A 43 12.21 -15.11 4.50
C ILE A 43 10.80 -14.53 4.63
N GLY A 44 10.34 -13.93 3.53
CA GLY A 44 8.97 -13.53 3.31
C GLY A 44 8.05 -14.72 3.05
N LEU A 45 6.86 -14.45 2.51
CA LEU A 45 5.97 -15.53 2.11
C LEU A 45 6.56 -16.27 0.90
N VAL A 46 6.78 -17.58 0.99
CA VAL A 46 7.23 -18.40 -0.15
C VAL A 46 6.01 -18.95 -0.88
N GLY A 47 5.92 -18.72 -2.18
CA GLY A 47 4.83 -19.21 -3.03
C GLY A 47 5.03 -20.66 -3.46
N ASN A 48 3.91 -21.37 -3.70
CA ASN A 48 3.85 -22.68 -4.37
C ASN A 48 4.59 -23.85 -3.69
N VAL A 49 5.12 -23.69 -2.47
CA VAL A 49 5.74 -24.77 -1.69
C VAL A 49 5.61 -24.50 -0.16
N GLY A 50 5.44 -25.56 0.64
CA GLY A 50 5.50 -25.51 2.11
C GLY A 50 4.16 -25.33 2.86
N TYR A 51 4.25 -25.02 4.16
CA TYR A 51 3.20 -25.00 5.21
C TYR A 51 1.88 -24.26 4.85
N MET A 52 1.88 -23.45 3.80
CA MET A 52 0.71 -22.66 3.38
C MET A 52 -0.23 -23.38 2.41
N ILE A 53 0.20 -24.49 1.80
CA ILE A 53 -0.67 -25.31 0.94
C ILE A 53 -1.71 -26.09 1.78
N GLU A 54 -1.47 -26.26 3.08
CA GLU A 54 -2.33 -27.08 3.95
C GLU A 54 -3.48 -26.30 4.63
N ASN A 55 -3.54 -24.97 4.51
CA ASN A 55 -4.48 -24.16 5.30
C ASN A 55 -5.05 -22.94 4.54
N ILE A 56 -6.02 -23.19 3.66
CA ILE A 56 -6.63 -22.24 2.70
C ILE A 56 -7.24 -21.00 3.40
N GLU A 57 -7.84 -21.16 4.59
CA GLU A 57 -8.44 -20.02 5.33
C GLU A 57 -7.38 -19.04 5.85
N ARG A 58 -6.19 -19.53 6.22
CA ARG A 58 -5.07 -18.70 6.68
C ARG A 58 -4.37 -17.99 5.53
N GLU A 59 -4.46 -18.55 4.32
CA GLU A 59 -3.88 -17.95 3.11
C GLU A 59 -4.52 -16.60 2.78
N ALA A 60 -5.83 -16.44 2.98
CA ALA A 60 -6.52 -15.18 2.72
C ALA A 60 -6.05 -14.06 3.65
N GLU A 61 -5.91 -14.34 4.95
CA GLU A 61 -5.42 -13.37 5.95
C GLU A 61 -3.94 -13.00 5.70
N ILE A 62 -3.12 -14.00 5.38
CA ILE A 62 -1.68 -13.81 5.12
C ILE A 62 -1.45 -13.09 3.78
N SER A 63 -2.26 -13.39 2.77
CA SER A 63 -2.21 -12.73 1.46
C SER A 63 -2.69 -11.27 1.50
N ALA A 64 -3.50 -10.90 2.49
CA ALA A 64 -3.86 -9.50 2.76
C ALA A 64 -2.71 -8.75 3.48
N ALA A 65 -1.92 -9.47 4.28
CA ALA A 65 -0.80 -8.89 5.05
C ALA A 65 0.52 -8.78 4.25
N VAL A 66 0.68 -9.56 3.17
CA VAL A 66 1.92 -9.65 2.40
C VAL A 66 1.64 -9.45 0.91
N HIS A 67 2.35 -8.50 0.30
CA HIS A 67 2.20 -8.14 -1.11
C HIS A 67 3.06 -8.95 -2.06
N ASP A 68 4.16 -9.52 -1.57
CA ASP A 68 5.18 -10.16 -2.39
C ASP A 68 5.38 -11.60 -1.94
N ARG A 69 5.51 -12.50 -2.91
CA ARG A 69 5.81 -13.92 -2.66
C ARG A 69 7.17 -14.22 -3.27
N LEU A 70 8.03 -14.86 -2.49
CA LEU A 70 9.27 -15.42 -2.99
C LEU A 70 9.00 -16.71 -3.76
N THR A 71 9.66 -16.84 -4.90
CA THR A 71 9.75 -18.11 -5.63
C THR A 71 10.80 -19.02 -4.98
N GLU A 72 10.72 -20.32 -5.28
CA GLU A 72 11.73 -21.29 -4.85
C GLU A 72 13.13 -20.93 -5.38
N ASP A 73 13.22 -20.52 -6.64
CA ASP A 73 14.47 -20.12 -7.28
C ASP A 73 15.11 -18.91 -6.59
N GLU A 74 14.31 -17.90 -6.21
CA GLU A 74 14.79 -16.75 -5.43
C GLU A 74 15.29 -17.17 -4.04
N LEU A 75 14.56 -18.06 -3.36
CA LEU A 75 15.00 -18.59 -2.07
C LEU A 75 16.33 -19.35 -2.18
N LEU A 76 16.45 -20.23 -3.18
CA LEU A 76 17.69 -20.99 -3.42
C LEU A 76 18.85 -20.06 -3.79
N ALA A 77 18.60 -18.99 -4.55
CA ALA A 77 19.59 -17.98 -4.86
C ALA A 77 20.08 -17.25 -3.60
N LEU A 78 19.19 -16.91 -2.66
CA LEU A 78 19.56 -16.29 -1.38
C LEU A 78 20.38 -17.24 -0.50
N VAL A 79 20.01 -18.52 -0.46
CA VAL A 79 20.79 -19.54 0.27
C VAL A 79 22.19 -19.70 -0.35
N LYS A 80 22.28 -19.72 -1.69
CA LYS A 80 23.57 -19.75 -2.38
C LYS A 80 24.42 -18.53 -2.02
N ALA A 81 23.85 -17.32 -2.09
CA ALA A 81 24.54 -16.09 -1.71
C ALA A 81 25.04 -16.12 -0.26
N ALA A 82 24.25 -16.66 0.66
CA ALA A 82 24.66 -16.82 2.06
C ALA A 82 25.81 -17.82 2.26
N ILE A 83 25.90 -18.85 1.41
CA ILE A 83 27.00 -19.82 1.46
C ILE A 83 28.26 -19.25 0.81
N THR A 84 28.14 -18.53 -0.31
CA THR A 84 29.29 -17.97 -1.03
C THR A 84 29.78 -16.65 -0.44
N GLY A 85 28.96 -15.97 0.36
CA GLY A 85 29.24 -14.63 0.88
C GLY A 85 29.00 -13.52 -0.16
N GLU A 86 28.37 -13.83 -1.28
CA GLU A 86 28.17 -12.92 -2.40
C GLU A 86 26.80 -12.23 -2.30
N PHE A 87 26.68 -11.27 -1.39
CA PHE A 87 25.49 -10.43 -1.30
C PHE A 87 25.63 -9.16 -2.15
N ALA A 88 24.52 -8.69 -2.71
CA ALA A 88 24.47 -7.40 -3.38
C ALA A 88 24.43 -6.28 -2.32
N GLY A 89 25.58 -5.70 -1.98
CA GLY A 89 25.67 -4.59 -1.03
C GLY A 89 26.87 -4.71 -0.08
N ASN A 90 26.91 -3.82 0.92
CA ASN A 90 28.00 -3.74 1.90
C ASN A 90 27.71 -4.50 3.21
N ASP A 91 26.53 -5.10 3.37
CA ASP A 91 26.14 -5.80 4.59
C ASP A 91 25.93 -7.29 4.29
N ASP A 92 26.79 -8.12 4.86
CA ASP A 92 26.81 -9.57 4.69
C ASP A 92 26.18 -10.31 5.88
N GLN A 93 25.52 -9.57 6.79
CA GLN A 93 24.98 -10.12 8.03
C GLN A 93 23.51 -10.55 7.90
N GLN A 94 22.69 -9.77 7.19
CA GLN A 94 21.25 -9.99 7.17
C GLN A 94 20.62 -9.65 5.80
N SER A 95 19.76 -10.54 5.32
CA SER A 95 18.97 -10.35 4.09
C SER A 95 17.49 -10.40 4.41
N LEU A 96 16.77 -9.32 4.15
CA LEU A 96 15.34 -9.18 4.42
C LEU A 96 14.51 -9.23 3.12
N THR A 97 13.47 -10.06 3.11
CA THR A 97 12.65 -10.31 1.90
C THR A 97 11.15 -10.15 2.18
N GLY A 98 10.32 -10.04 1.12
CA GLY A 98 8.86 -9.91 1.25
C GLY A 98 8.32 -8.49 1.48
N PHE A 99 9.15 -7.45 1.29
CA PHE A 99 8.79 -6.04 1.51
C PHE A 99 8.50 -5.26 0.22
N ARG A 100 8.41 -5.93 -0.93
CA ARG A 100 7.99 -5.27 -2.17
C ARG A 100 6.52 -4.92 -2.08
N LEU A 101 6.18 -3.65 -2.31
CA LEU A 101 4.79 -3.21 -2.36
C LEU A 101 4.25 -3.28 -3.78
N CYS A 102 3.02 -3.73 -3.91
CA CYS A 102 2.26 -3.66 -5.15
C CYS A 102 1.55 -2.30 -5.24
N PRO A 103 1.77 -1.48 -6.29
CA PRO A 103 1.14 -0.17 -6.46
C PRO A 103 -0.40 -0.16 -6.39
N ASN A 104 -1.02 -1.29 -6.75
CA ASN A 104 -2.46 -1.42 -6.89
C ASN A 104 -3.14 -2.15 -5.71
N LYS A 105 -2.40 -2.40 -4.61
CA LYS A 105 -2.95 -3.04 -3.41
C LYS A 105 -2.90 -2.10 -2.20
N PRO A 106 -3.86 -2.19 -1.26
CA PRO A 106 -3.82 -1.40 -0.01
C PRO A 106 -2.52 -1.62 0.72
N LEU A 107 -1.92 -0.58 1.30
CA LEU A 107 -0.65 -0.73 2.02
C LEU A 107 -0.78 -1.80 3.14
N PRO A 108 0.21 -2.70 3.27
CA PRO A 108 0.19 -3.71 4.33
C PRO A 108 0.40 -3.03 5.68
N VAL A 109 -0.07 -3.66 6.76
CA VAL A 109 -0.08 -3.08 8.12
C VAL A 109 1.31 -2.60 8.56
N TRP A 110 2.37 -3.33 8.19
CA TRP A 110 3.74 -2.97 8.53
C TRP A 110 4.21 -1.68 7.84
N ALA A 111 3.60 -1.26 6.72
CA ALA A 111 4.02 -0.06 6.00
C ALA A 111 3.71 1.23 6.76
N SER A 112 2.77 1.21 7.72
CA SER A 112 2.52 2.36 8.60
C SER A 112 3.60 2.56 9.68
N ASP A 113 4.49 1.58 9.87
CA ASP A 113 5.57 1.70 10.85
C ASP A 113 6.70 2.58 10.29
N PRO A 114 7.12 3.65 11.01
CA PRO A 114 8.16 4.59 10.57
C PRO A 114 9.48 3.94 10.17
N LYS A 115 9.80 2.75 10.70
CA LYS A 115 11.00 1.99 10.31
C LYS A 115 11.04 1.72 8.80
N PHE A 116 9.90 1.57 8.14
CA PHE A 116 9.82 1.28 6.70
C PHE A 116 9.60 2.51 5.82
N SER A 117 9.69 3.72 6.37
CA SER A 117 9.55 4.99 5.63
C SER A 117 10.48 5.10 4.41
N HIS A 118 11.70 4.56 4.51
CA HIS A 118 12.67 4.53 3.42
C HIS A 118 12.27 3.57 2.28
N VAL A 119 11.63 2.44 2.60
CA VAL A 119 11.08 1.50 1.60
C VAL A 119 9.97 2.19 0.81
N LEU A 120 9.07 2.88 1.52
CA LEU A 120 7.99 3.65 0.92
C LEU A 120 8.52 4.78 0.01
N ALA A 121 9.50 5.55 0.48
CA ALA A 121 10.09 6.64 -0.29
C ALA A 121 10.82 6.14 -1.56
N THR A 122 11.53 5.01 -1.47
CA THR A 122 12.26 4.42 -2.61
C THR A 122 11.29 3.95 -3.69
N LEU A 123 10.14 3.39 -3.30
CA LEU A 123 9.10 2.99 -4.23
C LEU A 123 8.45 4.19 -4.91
N GLN A 124 8.14 5.25 -4.15
CA GLN A 124 7.64 6.50 -4.73
C GLN A 124 8.63 7.08 -5.75
N SER A 125 9.94 7.02 -5.47
CA SER A 125 10.98 7.48 -6.40
C SER A 125 11.14 6.57 -7.63
N SER A 126 11.01 5.25 -7.47
CA SER A 126 11.14 4.27 -8.57
C SER A 126 9.98 4.30 -9.56
N THR A 127 8.83 4.86 -9.19
CA THR A 127 7.70 5.07 -10.12
C THR A 127 7.93 6.15 -11.18
N VAL A 128 9.07 6.87 -11.14
CA VAL A 128 9.41 7.92 -12.12
C VAL A 128 10.03 7.36 -13.41
N THR A 129 10.49 6.10 -13.44
CA THR A 129 11.22 5.53 -14.59
C THR A 129 10.47 4.45 -15.39
N GLY A 130 9.23 4.12 -15.02
CA GLY A 130 8.40 3.14 -15.74
C GLY A 130 7.19 3.80 -16.43
N ALA A 131 7.31 4.09 -17.72
CA ALA A 131 6.18 4.48 -18.57
C ALA A 131 5.24 3.27 -18.77
N GLY A 132 4.20 3.16 -17.92
CA GLY A 132 3.14 2.17 -18.06
C GLY A 132 2.08 2.33 -16.98
N ASP A 133 0.94 2.95 -17.34
CA ASP A 133 -0.34 3.00 -16.63
C ASP A 133 -0.31 3.05 -15.08
N ASN A 134 0.27 4.11 -14.55
CA ASN A 134 0.27 4.43 -13.12
C ASN A 134 -0.81 5.49 -12.79
N LYS A 135 -2.07 5.07 -12.63
CA LYS A 135 -3.17 6.00 -12.31
C LYS A 135 -3.39 6.24 -10.80
N GLY A 136 -2.89 5.38 -9.91
CA GLY A 136 -3.11 5.48 -8.44
C GLY A 136 -2.09 6.35 -7.69
N ILE A 137 -0.79 6.08 -7.86
CA ILE A 137 0.31 6.78 -7.14
C ILE A 137 0.52 8.21 -7.66
N ALA A 138 0.06 8.51 -8.88
CA ALA A 138 0.19 9.83 -9.49
C ALA A 138 -0.80 10.88 -8.96
N VAL A 139 -1.84 10.48 -8.20
CA VAL A 139 -2.92 11.41 -7.83
C VAL A 139 -2.44 12.50 -6.89
N GLN A 140 -1.69 12.19 -5.84
CA GLN A 140 -1.20 13.21 -4.89
C GLN A 140 -0.30 14.27 -5.55
N GLN A 141 0.63 13.83 -6.41
CA GLN A 141 1.54 14.73 -7.10
C GLN A 141 0.81 15.58 -8.14
N ARG A 142 -0.13 14.98 -8.88
CA ARG A 142 -0.98 15.71 -9.85
C ARG A 142 -1.92 16.70 -9.18
N LEU A 143 -2.44 16.39 -7.98
CA LEU A 143 -3.28 17.32 -7.22
C LEU A 143 -2.49 18.55 -6.75
N LYS A 144 -1.24 18.38 -6.30
CA LYS A 144 -0.35 19.50 -5.92
C LYS A 144 0.07 20.38 -7.09
N GLN A 145 -0.01 19.86 -8.32
CA GLN A 145 0.39 20.55 -9.56
C GLN A 145 -0.83 21.03 -10.38
N ALA A 146 -2.04 20.89 -9.86
CA ALA A 146 -3.23 21.29 -10.59
C ALA A 146 -3.42 22.81 -10.54
N ASP A 147 -3.71 23.39 -11.70
CA ASP A 147 -3.80 24.85 -11.87
C ASP A 147 -5.24 25.38 -11.73
N SER A 148 -6.23 24.48 -11.64
CA SER A 148 -7.64 24.85 -11.52
C SER A 148 -8.45 23.86 -10.69
N LEU A 149 -9.51 24.35 -10.03
CA LEU A 149 -10.42 23.50 -9.27
C LEU A 149 -11.12 22.46 -10.16
N GLU A 150 -11.48 22.82 -11.40
CA GLU A 150 -12.09 21.89 -12.36
C GLU A 150 -11.15 20.71 -12.68
N GLN A 151 -9.86 20.99 -12.86
CA GLN A 151 -8.84 19.95 -13.06
C GLN A 151 -8.68 19.07 -11.82
N VAL A 152 -8.66 19.66 -10.62
CA VAL A 152 -8.63 18.91 -9.35
C VAL A 152 -9.82 17.97 -9.24
N VAL A 153 -11.04 18.47 -9.50
CA VAL A 153 -12.27 17.66 -9.45
C VAL A 153 -12.21 16.52 -10.45
N GLY A 154 -11.72 16.77 -11.68
CA GLY A 154 -11.52 15.73 -12.68
C GLY A 154 -10.52 14.65 -12.24
N LEU A 155 -9.41 15.03 -11.63
CA LEU A 155 -8.39 14.11 -11.09
C LEU A 155 -8.95 13.27 -9.95
N VAL A 156 -9.63 13.89 -8.98
CA VAL A 156 -10.27 13.18 -7.85
C VAL A 156 -11.37 12.24 -8.36
N CYS A 157 -12.17 12.67 -9.33
CA CYS A 157 -13.24 11.85 -9.91
C CYS A 157 -12.67 10.59 -10.58
N ASN A 158 -11.63 10.75 -11.40
CA ASN A 158 -10.93 9.61 -12.02
C ASN A 158 -10.35 8.66 -10.97
N ALA A 159 -9.73 9.21 -9.92
CA ALA A 159 -9.17 8.42 -8.82
C ALA A 159 -10.23 7.64 -8.05
N LEU A 160 -11.39 8.25 -7.79
CA LEU A 160 -12.53 7.58 -7.16
C LEU A 160 -13.07 6.44 -8.02
N VAL A 161 -13.23 6.66 -9.33
CA VAL A 161 -13.69 5.63 -10.27
C VAL A 161 -12.78 4.42 -10.23
N LEU A 162 -11.46 4.64 -10.31
CA LEU A 162 -10.44 3.58 -10.20
C LEU A 162 -10.48 2.86 -8.86
N LYS A 163 -10.61 3.60 -7.76
CA LYS A 163 -10.65 2.99 -6.43
C LYS A 163 -11.90 2.15 -6.27
N ILE A 164 -13.07 2.64 -6.71
CA ILE A 164 -14.34 1.92 -6.67
C ILE A 164 -14.31 0.68 -7.56
N SER A 165 -13.77 0.79 -8.78
CA SER A 165 -13.65 -0.34 -9.71
C SER A 165 -12.80 -1.46 -9.11
N ASN A 166 -11.69 -1.11 -8.46
CA ASN A 166 -10.81 -2.06 -7.78
C ASN A 166 -11.46 -2.69 -6.55
N LEU A 167 -12.12 -1.89 -5.70
CA LEU A 167 -12.79 -2.38 -4.49
C LEU A 167 -13.93 -3.36 -4.82
N LEU A 168 -14.68 -3.08 -5.90
CA LEU A 168 -15.84 -3.89 -6.29
C LEU A 168 -15.49 -4.95 -7.34
N THR A 169 -14.24 -5.03 -7.79
CA THR A 169 -13.77 -5.94 -8.84
C THR A 169 -14.63 -5.86 -10.11
N ILE A 170 -14.94 -4.63 -10.54
CA ILE A 170 -15.66 -4.34 -11.79
C ILE A 170 -14.76 -3.51 -12.70
N ALA A 171 -14.96 -3.60 -14.02
CA ALA A 171 -14.19 -2.79 -14.97
C ALA A 171 -14.47 -1.28 -14.79
N GLU A 172 -13.46 -0.42 -14.97
CA GLU A 172 -13.58 1.05 -14.86
C GLU A 172 -14.74 1.60 -15.72
N GLU A 173 -14.94 1.03 -16.91
CA GLU A 173 -16.00 1.39 -17.86
C GLU A 173 -17.42 1.15 -17.33
N ASN A 174 -17.57 0.25 -16.34
CA ASN A 174 -18.85 -0.05 -15.71
C ASN A 174 -19.17 0.89 -14.54
N VAL A 175 -18.26 1.81 -14.20
CA VAL A 175 -18.45 2.80 -13.15
C VAL A 175 -18.84 4.15 -13.77
N ASP A 176 -20.15 4.40 -13.83
CA ASP A 176 -20.73 5.67 -14.22
C ASP A 176 -20.53 6.73 -13.13
N ARG A 177 -19.86 7.82 -13.53
CA ARG A 177 -19.50 8.98 -12.69
C ARG A 177 -20.72 9.75 -12.18
N LYS A 178 -21.84 9.68 -12.91
CA LYS A 178 -23.08 10.40 -12.61
C LYS A 178 -23.97 9.65 -11.63
N LYS A 179 -23.64 8.41 -11.28
CA LYS A 179 -24.37 7.61 -10.30
C LYS A 179 -23.78 7.76 -8.90
N PRO A 180 -24.60 7.63 -7.84
CA PRO A 180 -24.10 7.62 -6.48
C PRO A 180 -23.29 6.34 -6.22
N VAL A 181 -22.31 6.42 -5.33
CA VAL A 181 -21.45 5.28 -4.97
C VAL A 181 -22.27 4.10 -4.43
N VAL A 182 -23.37 4.40 -3.72
CA VAL A 182 -24.28 3.40 -3.14
C VAL A 182 -25.00 2.58 -4.21
N ALA A 183 -25.18 3.10 -5.44
CA ALA A 183 -25.84 2.37 -6.52
C ALA A 183 -25.05 1.12 -6.97
N TYR A 184 -23.77 1.01 -6.62
CA TYR A 184 -22.92 -0.13 -6.94
C TYR A 184 -22.92 -1.22 -5.85
N GLY A 185 -23.82 -1.12 -4.86
CA GLY A 185 -23.95 -2.13 -3.81
C GLY A 185 -22.85 -2.05 -2.75
N LEU A 186 -22.34 -0.83 -2.48
CA LEU A 186 -21.32 -0.60 -1.45
C LEU A 186 -21.83 -1.07 -0.08
N ASP A 187 -21.19 -2.09 0.49
CA ASP A 187 -21.47 -2.54 1.85
C ASP A 187 -20.77 -1.65 2.90
N SER A 188 -21.06 -1.87 4.18
CA SER A 188 -20.48 -1.07 5.27
C SER A 188 -18.96 -1.20 5.39
N LEU A 189 -18.35 -2.31 4.98
CA LEU A 189 -16.91 -2.54 5.08
C LEU A 189 -16.18 -1.78 3.96
N VAL A 190 -16.65 -1.93 2.72
CA VAL A 190 -16.13 -1.23 1.54
C VAL A 190 -16.29 0.28 1.68
N ALA A 191 -17.39 0.74 2.29
CA ALA A 191 -17.60 2.16 2.58
C ALA A 191 -16.54 2.73 3.55
N VAL A 192 -16.17 1.96 4.58
CA VAL A 192 -15.12 2.35 5.53
C VAL A 192 -13.76 2.34 4.86
N GLU A 193 -13.46 1.35 4.02
CA GLU A 193 -12.20 1.28 3.28
C GLU A 193 -12.05 2.46 2.31
N LEU A 194 -13.10 2.79 1.57
CA LEU A 194 -13.12 3.94 0.66
C LEU A 194 -12.91 5.25 1.43
N ARG A 195 -13.57 5.43 2.58
CA ARG A 195 -13.39 6.62 3.44
C ARG A 195 -11.96 6.74 3.96
N ASN A 196 -11.37 5.64 4.42
CA ASN A 196 -10.01 5.63 4.94
C ASN A 196 -9.01 5.99 3.83
N TRP A 197 -9.19 5.43 2.64
CA TRP A 197 -8.41 5.78 1.46
C TRP A 197 -8.54 7.27 1.10
N ILE A 198 -9.74 7.86 1.07
CA ILE A 198 -9.92 9.30 0.84
C ILE A 198 -9.14 10.13 1.89
N THR A 199 -9.14 9.67 3.15
CA THR A 199 -8.48 10.38 4.25
C THR A 199 -6.95 10.34 4.13
N LEU A 200 -6.39 9.19 3.74
CA LEU A 200 -4.94 8.97 3.66
C LEU A 200 -4.36 9.46 2.34
N ASP A 201 -4.99 9.11 1.21
CA ASP A 201 -4.44 9.36 -0.11
C ASP A 201 -4.81 10.73 -0.65
N LEU A 202 -6.02 11.24 -0.35
CA LEU A 202 -6.49 12.54 -0.81
C LEU A 202 -6.40 13.63 0.29
N GLU A 203 -5.94 13.28 1.48
CA GLU A 203 -5.87 14.15 2.67
C GLU A 203 -7.14 14.98 2.90
N ALA A 204 -8.31 14.37 2.64
CA ALA A 204 -9.61 15.01 2.75
C ALA A 204 -10.46 14.32 3.80
N ASN A 205 -11.00 15.08 4.75
CA ASN A 205 -11.88 14.50 5.77
C ASN A 205 -13.33 14.47 5.28
N VAL A 206 -13.81 13.28 4.93
CA VAL A 206 -15.20 13.03 4.51
C VAL A 206 -15.88 12.12 5.53
N SER A 207 -17.10 12.47 5.94
CA SER A 207 -17.88 11.60 6.83
C SER A 207 -18.49 10.45 6.04
N LEU A 208 -18.78 9.32 6.70
CA LEU A 208 -19.45 8.20 6.05
C LEU A 208 -20.83 8.62 5.50
N MET A 209 -21.53 9.52 6.21
CA MET A 209 -22.81 10.06 5.76
C MET A 209 -22.67 10.91 4.48
N GLU A 210 -21.61 11.71 4.37
CA GLU A 210 -21.33 12.48 3.15
C GLU A 210 -21.00 11.59 1.95
N LEU A 211 -20.29 10.49 2.19
CA LEU A 211 -19.95 9.50 1.17
C LEU A 211 -21.21 8.78 0.68
N MET A 212 -22.06 8.31 1.60
CA MET A 212 -23.28 7.55 1.27
C MET A 212 -24.39 8.43 0.67
N ASN A 213 -24.50 9.69 1.09
CA ASN A 213 -25.55 10.60 0.61
C ASN A 213 -25.11 11.46 -0.59
N SER A 214 -23.92 11.22 -1.14
CA SER A 214 -23.49 11.98 -2.33
C SER A 214 -24.27 11.54 -3.57
N PRO A 215 -24.86 12.47 -4.31
CA PRO A 215 -25.76 12.15 -5.42
C PRO A 215 -25.02 11.54 -6.62
N SER A 216 -23.71 11.81 -6.76
CA SER A 216 -22.86 11.24 -7.80
C SER A 216 -21.39 11.19 -7.36
N ILE A 217 -20.58 10.39 -8.05
CA ILE A 217 -19.11 10.36 -7.86
C ILE A 217 -18.52 11.74 -8.19
N GLU A 218 -19.03 12.44 -9.20
CA GLU A 218 -18.59 13.81 -9.55
C GLU A 218 -18.85 14.81 -8.42
N LYS A 219 -20.03 14.77 -7.80
CA LYS A 219 -20.35 15.67 -6.68
C LYS A 219 -19.57 15.32 -5.42
N LEU A 220 -19.28 14.03 -5.19
CA LEU A 220 -18.38 13.60 -4.13
C LEU A 220 -16.95 14.10 -4.38
N ALA A 221 -16.47 14.01 -5.63
CA ALA A 221 -15.16 14.53 -6.02
C ALA A 221 -15.03 16.03 -5.78
N GLY A 222 -16.07 16.81 -6.11
CA GLY A 222 -16.16 18.24 -5.80
C GLY A 222 -15.99 18.52 -4.30
N LYS A 223 -16.74 17.81 -3.46
CA LYS A 223 -16.62 17.95 -1.99
C LYS A 223 -15.22 17.60 -1.50
N ILE A 224 -14.64 16.51 -2.00
CA ILE A 224 -13.28 16.09 -1.62
C ILE A 224 -12.25 17.14 -2.05
N ALA A 225 -12.36 17.68 -3.27
CA ALA A 225 -11.47 18.71 -3.77
C ALA A 225 -11.44 19.94 -2.85
N THR A 226 -12.59 20.39 -2.36
CA THR A 226 -12.66 21.54 -1.43
C THR A 226 -12.10 21.25 -0.03
N LYS A 227 -12.08 19.99 0.40
CA LYS A 227 -11.64 19.56 1.74
C LYS A 227 -10.23 19.01 1.78
N SER A 228 -9.62 18.75 0.63
CA SER A 228 -8.28 18.17 0.52
C SER A 228 -7.22 19.20 0.91
N ARG A 229 -6.27 18.79 1.76
CA ARG A 229 -5.10 19.60 2.12
C ARG A 229 -4.04 19.66 1.01
N LEU A 230 -4.17 18.82 -0.01
CA LEU A 230 -3.24 18.74 -1.14
C LEU A 230 -3.51 19.80 -2.22
N VAL A 231 -4.66 20.47 -2.14
CA VAL A 231 -5.12 21.47 -3.10
C VAL A 231 -4.81 22.86 -2.57
N ASP A 232 -4.32 23.75 -3.43
CA ASP A 232 -4.12 25.15 -3.07
C ASP A 232 -5.46 25.79 -2.69
N GLN A 233 -5.55 26.30 -1.46
CA GLN A 233 -6.78 26.86 -0.90
C GLN A 233 -7.26 28.13 -1.63
N SER A 234 -6.41 28.77 -2.44
CA SER A 234 -6.81 29.88 -3.31
C SER A 234 -7.82 29.44 -4.38
N LEU A 235 -7.66 28.22 -4.93
CA LEU A 235 -8.54 27.65 -5.95
C LEU A 235 -9.92 27.26 -5.39
N SER A 236 -9.97 26.84 -4.12
CA SER A 236 -11.22 26.44 -3.44
C SER A 236 -12.10 27.63 -3.03
N ARG A 237 -11.57 28.87 -3.02
CA ARG A 237 -12.30 30.08 -2.62
C ARG A 237 -13.07 30.75 -3.77
N GLU A 238 -12.68 30.53 -5.02
CA GLU A 238 -13.33 31.17 -6.19
C GLU A 238 -14.74 30.65 -6.47
N GLU A 239 -15.08 29.42 -6.03
CA GLU A 239 -16.40 28.81 -6.26
C GLU A 239 -17.44 29.23 -5.21
N ASN A 240 -17.05 29.43 -3.95
CA ASN A 240 -17.98 29.86 -2.89
C ASN A 240 -18.54 31.27 -3.12
N VAL A 241 -17.88 32.10 -3.93
CA VAL A 241 -18.38 33.45 -4.29
C VAL A 241 -19.40 33.39 -5.43
N LYS A 242 -19.43 32.32 -6.25
CA LYS A 242 -20.38 32.15 -7.36
C LYS A 242 -21.66 31.41 -6.97
N GLY A 243 -21.71 30.77 -5.80
CA GLY A 243 -22.84 29.95 -5.36
C GLY A 243 -23.98 30.67 -4.62
N ASP A 244 -23.77 31.90 -4.13
CA ASP A 244 -24.75 32.66 -3.32
C ASP A 244 -25.62 33.63 -4.16
N GLY A 245 -25.66 33.44 -5.48
CA GLY A 245 -26.38 34.30 -6.40
C GLY A 245 -27.31 33.54 -7.34
N ASN A 246 -28.32 32.84 -6.80
CA ASN A 246 -29.64 32.71 -7.43
C ASN A 246 -30.70 32.19 -6.45
#